data_AF-A0A2R3ILC2-F1
#
_entry.id   AF-A0A2R3ILC2-F1
#
_cell.length_a   1.000
_cell.length_b   1.000
_cell.length_c   1.000
_cell.angle_alpha   90.00
_cell.angle_beta   90.00
_cell.angle_gamma   90.00
#
_symmetry.space_group_name_H-M   'P 1'
#
loop_
_entity.id
_entity.type
_entity.pdbx_description
1 polymer ?
#
loop_
_entity_poly.entity_id
_entity_poly.type
_entity_poly.pdbx_seq_one_letter_code
_entity_poly.pdbx_strand_id
1 'polypeptide(L)'
;MRNAWQIVGGHYAASTRGDLAGMLADMDERTQWTETAGFPLAGTHVGVAIRAGVFQALQRDWEGFRVEIERLIAGGDNVVAVGRYAAPTVAAASRSRRGWRIYGW
;
A
#
# COMPACT_ATOMS: atom_id res chain seq x y z
N MET A 1 17.33 -5.34 -16.69
CA MET A 1 17.01 -4.58 -15.45
C MET A 1 15.53 -4.28 -15.48
N ARG A 2 14.81 -4.34 -14.34
CA ARG A 2 13.39 -3.98 -14.27
C ARG A 2 13.25 -2.46 -14.31
N ASN A 3 12.29 -1.95 -15.08
CA ASN A 3 11.93 -0.52 -15.05
C ASN A 3 10.96 -0.20 -13.89
N ALA A 4 10.71 1.07 -13.61
CA ALA A 4 9.85 1.50 -12.50
C ALA A 4 8.45 0.86 -12.56
N TRP A 5 7.85 0.78 -13.76
CA TRP A 5 6.55 0.14 -13.95
C TRP A 5 6.56 -1.35 -13.56
N GLN A 6 7.61 -2.07 -13.95
CA GLN A 6 7.78 -3.48 -13.57
C GLN A 6 8.02 -3.65 -12.07
N ILE A 7 8.73 -2.71 -11.43
CA ILE A 7 8.96 -2.70 -9.97
C ILE A 7 7.63 -2.54 -9.23
N VAL A 8 6.89 -1.46 -9.52
CA VAL A 8 5.60 -1.16 -8.88
C VAL A 8 4.54 -2.22 -9.21
N GLY A 9 4.50 -2.72 -10.45
CA GLY A 9 3.63 -3.83 -10.82
C GLY A 9 3.93 -5.12 -10.05
N GLY A 10 5.22 -5.43 -9.82
CA GLY A 10 5.63 -6.56 -9.00
C GLY A 10 5.20 -6.42 -7.54
N HIS A 11 5.35 -5.22 -6.97
CA HIS A 11 4.87 -4.90 -5.61
C HIS A 11 3.36 -5.20 -5.46
N TYR A 12 2.52 -4.70 -6.37
CA TYR A 12 1.08 -4.96 -6.29
C TYR A 12 0.70 -6.40 -6.63
N ALA A 13 1.42 -7.07 -7.54
CA ALA A 13 1.22 -8.49 -7.80
C ALA A 13 1.50 -9.35 -6.57
N ALA A 14 2.53 -9.00 -5.78
CA ALA A 14 2.80 -9.64 -4.49
C ALA A 14 1.70 -9.35 -3.46
N SER A 15 1.24 -8.09 -3.39
CA SER A 15 0.13 -7.68 -2.52
C SER A 15 -1.14 -8.52 -2.74
N THR A 16 -1.54 -8.74 -4.00
CA THR A 16 -2.71 -9.57 -4.37
C THR A 16 -2.61 -11.02 -3.85
N ARG A 17 -1.40 -11.55 -3.69
CA ARG A 17 -1.15 -12.91 -3.19
C ARG A 17 -0.92 -12.97 -1.67
N GLY A 18 -0.98 -11.83 -0.97
CA GLY A 18 -0.61 -11.75 0.45
C GLY A 18 0.89 -11.94 0.72
N ASP A 19 1.73 -11.72 -0.29
CA ASP A 19 3.18 -11.96 -0.23
C ASP A 19 3.92 -10.72 0.27
N LEU A 20 4.05 -10.60 1.59
CA LEU A 20 4.72 -9.45 2.23
C LEU A 20 6.20 -9.34 1.83
N ALA A 21 6.89 -10.48 1.65
CA ALA A 21 8.29 -10.47 1.24
C ALA A 21 8.43 -9.90 -0.18
N GLY A 22 7.58 -10.34 -1.11
CA GLY A 22 7.54 -9.83 -2.48
C GLY A 22 7.15 -8.35 -2.56
N MET A 23 6.28 -7.87 -1.68
CA MET A 23 5.91 -6.45 -1.62
C MET A 23 7.09 -5.55 -1.24
N LEU A 24 8.00 -6.04 -0.40
CA LEU A 24 9.13 -5.30 0.14
C LEU A 24 10.45 -5.56 -0.63
N ALA A 25 10.44 -6.46 -1.60
CA ALA A 25 11.65 -6.98 -2.24
C ALA A 25 12.51 -5.91 -2.92
N ASP A 26 11.88 -4.87 -3.46
CA ASP A 26 12.55 -3.77 -4.17
C ASP A 26 12.73 -2.52 -3.27
N MET A 27 12.43 -2.60 -1.96
CA MET A 27 12.61 -1.50 -1.00
C MET A 27 13.96 -1.63 -0.28
N ASP A 28 14.63 -0.50 -0.06
CA ASP A 28 15.90 -0.39 0.65
C ASP A 28 15.79 0.45 1.93
N GLU A 29 16.92 0.63 2.63
CA GLU A 29 17.01 1.43 3.87
C GLU A 29 16.67 2.92 3.69
N ARG A 30 16.70 3.44 2.46
CA ARG A 30 16.43 4.85 2.13
C ARG A 30 15.01 5.05 1.61
N THR A 31 14.28 3.98 1.35
CA THR A 31 12.93 4.03 0.82
C THR A 31 12.02 4.76 1.81
N GLN A 32 11.24 5.72 1.31
CA GLN A 32 10.30 6.50 2.09
C GLN A 32 8.88 6.17 1.65
N TRP A 33 8.03 5.81 2.61
CA TRP A 33 6.63 5.53 2.39
C TRP A 33 5.80 6.55 3.17
N THR A 34 5.08 7.41 2.46
CA THR A 34 4.23 8.43 3.09
C THR A 34 2.76 8.02 3.02
N GLU A 35 2.18 7.76 4.19
CA GLU A 35 0.74 7.58 4.34
C GLU A 35 0.07 8.96 4.46
N THR A 36 -0.97 9.17 3.66
CA THR A 36 -1.68 10.46 3.54
C THR A 36 -2.17 10.98 4.89
N ALA A 37 -2.05 12.30 5.09
CA ALA A 37 -2.59 12.97 6.27
C ALA A 37 -4.07 12.64 6.48
N GLY A 38 -4.45 12.31 7.73
CA GLY A 38 -5.81 11.91 8.08
C GLY A 38 -6.11 10.41 7.93
N PHE A 39 -5.18 9.63 7.36
CA PHE A 39 -5.21 8.17 7.48
C PHE A 39 -4.69 7.72 8.86
N PRO A 40 -5.17 6.61 9.45
CA PRO A 40 -4.73 6.17 10.78
C PRO A 40 -3.21 5.96 10.92
N LEU A 41 -2.53 5.61 9.83
CA LEU A 41 -1.08 5.38 9.78
C LEU A 41 -0.28 6.58 9.22
N ALA A 42 -0.91 7.76 9.18
CA ALA A 42 -0.36 8.97 8.58
C ALA A 42 1.07 9.29 9.06
N GLY A 43 1.90 9.75 8.12
CA GLY A 43 3.30 10.06 8.36
C GLY A 43 4.20 9.40 7.33
N THR A 44 5.50 9.62 7.47
CA THR A 44 6.52 9.05 6.59
C THR A 44 7.30 7.98 7.33
N HIS A 45 7.27 6.75 6.81
CA HIS A 45 7.98 5.58 7.31
C HIS A 45 9.21 5.33 6.43
N VAL A 46 10.37 5.10 7.04
CA VAL A 46 11.64 4.96 6.30
C VAL A 46 12.24 3.57 6.49
N GLY A 47 12.65 2.95 5.38
CA GLY A 47 13.31 1.64 5.35
C GLY A 47 12.54 0.58 6.13
N VAL A 48 13.19 -0.05 7.11
CA VAL A 48 12.61 -1.15 7.90
C VAL A 48 11.33 -0.76 8.65
N ALA A 49 11.10 0.53 8.93
CA ALA A 49 9.90 1.00 9.60
C ALA A 49 8.63 0.78 8.77
N ILE A 50 8.74 0.72 7.43
CA ILE A 50 7.60 0.53 6.51
C ILE A 50 6.88 -0.79 6.81
N ARG A 51 7.64 -1.86 7.08
CA ARG A 51 7.06 -3.19 7.35
C ARG A 51 6.12 -3.17 8.54
N ALA A 52 6.58 -2.63 9.66
CA ALA A 52 5.83 -2.62 10.92
C ALA A 52 4.77 -1.51 10.95
N GLY A 53 5.15 -0.31 10.48
CA GLY A 53 4.32 0.90 10.54
C GLY A 53 3.18 0.94 9.54
N VAL A 54 3.31 0.23 8.41
CA VAL A 54 2.30 0.21 7.34
C VAL A 54 1.69 -1.18 7.20
N PHE A 55 2.43 -2.13 6.62
CA PHE A 55 1.82 -3.39 6.17
C PHE A 55 1.36 -4.31 7.30
N GLN A 56 2.18 -4.49 8.35
CA GLN A 56 1.77 -5.29 9.51
C GLN A 56 0.68 -4.61 10.33
N ALA A 57 0.71 -3.27 10.43
CA ALA A 57 -0.35 -2.51 11.08
C ALA A 57 -1.69 -2.68 10.35
N LEU A 58 -1.70 -2.57 9.02
CA LEU A 58 -2.89 -2.79 8.21
C LEU A 58 -3.49 -4.19 8.39
N GLN A 59 -2.65 -5.23 8.36
CA GLN A 59 -3.10 -6.61 8.55
C GLN A 59 -3.63 -6.89 9.97
N ARG A 60 -3.05 -6.25 10.98
CA ARG A 60 -3.48 -6.39 12.37
C ARG A 60 -4.83 -5.71 12.63
N ASP A 61 -5.00 -4.50 12.11
CA ASP A 61 -6.11 -3.62 12.50
C ASP A 61 -7.31 -3.72 11.53
N TRP A 62 -7.12 -4.25 10.32
CA TRP A 62 -8.19 -4.46 9.34
C TRP A 62 -8.16 -5.87 8.74
N GLU A 63 -9.04 -6.73 9.24
CA GLU A 63 -9.22 -8.08 8.71
C GLU A 63 -9.64 -8.05 7.24
N GLY A 64 -8.91 -8.79 6.40
CA GLY A 64 -9.17 -8.88 4.97
C GLY A 64 -8.91 -7.58 4.19
N PHE A 65 -8.15 -6.64 4.75
CA PHE A 65 -7.73 -5.44 4.03
C PHE A 65 -6.95 -5.82 2.76
N ARG A 66 -7.39 -5.28 1.63
CA ARG A 66 -6.75 -5.47 0.32
C ARG A 66 -6.79 -4.19 -0.50
N VAL A 67 -5.83 -4.07 -1.41
CA VAL A 67 -5.77 -3.02 -2.42
C VAL A 67 -6.07 -3.64 -3.77
N GLU A 68 -7.13 -3.17 -4.42
CA GLU A 68 -7.53 -3.57 -5.77
C GLU A 68 -7.04 -2.53 -6.77
N ILE A 69 -6.00 -2.85 -7.55
CA ILE A 69 -5.44 -1.96 -8.56
C ILE A 69 -6.26 -2.04 -9.85
N GLU A 70 -6.73 -0.88 -10.32
CA GLU A 70 -7.48 -0.74 -11.58
C GLU A 70 -6.53 -0.43 -12.75
N ARG A 71 -5.52 0.42 -12.53
CA ARG A 71 -4.51 0.73 -13.55
C ARG A 71 -3.21 1.26 -12.94
N LEU A 72 -2.12 1.05 -13.68
CA LEU A 72 -0.81 1.66 -13.46
C LEU A 72 -0.50 2.60 -14.62
N ILE A 73 -0.07 3.82 -14.31
CA ILE A 73 0.28 4.84 -15.30
C ILE A 73 1.78 5.11 -15.19
N ALA A 74 2.52 4.90 -16.28
CA ALA A 74 3.96 5.13 -16.33
C ALA A 74 4.30 6.59 -16.63
N GLY A 75 5.28 7.13 -15.92
CA GLY A 75 5.82 8.49 -16.07
C GLY A 75 7.36 8.48 -15.99
N GLY A 76 8.01 7.57 -16.73
CA GLY A 76 9.46 7.37 -16.66
C GLY A 76 9.84 6.61 -15.38
N ASP A 77 10.53 7.30 -14.48
CA ASP A 77 10.91 6.76 -13.17
C ASP A 77 9.77 6.80 -12.14
N ASN A 78 8.67 7.48 -12.47
CA ASN A 78 7.48 7.59 -11.63
C ASN A 78 6.37 6.65 -12.13
N VAL A 79 5.59 6.11 -11.20
CA VAL A 79 4.44 5.25 -11.51
C VAL A 79 3.30 5.56 -10.57
N VAL A 80 2.18 5.97 -11.14
CA VAL A 80 0.91 6.21 -10.42
C VAL A 80 0.11 4.92 -10.43
N ALA A 81 -0.36 4.49 -9.26
CA ALA A 81 -1.33 3.40 -9.14
C ALA A 81 -2.71 3.93 -8.76
N VAL A 82 -3.71 3.62 -9.58
CA VAL A 82 -5.12 3.97 -9.30
C VAL A 82 -5.87 2.70 -8.93
N GLY A 83 -6.58 2.74 -7.82
CA GLY A 83 -7.29 1.57 -7.30
C GLY A 83 -8.23 1.90 -6.13
N ARG A 84 -8.72 0.85 -5.48
CA ARG A 84 -9.64 0.92 -4.34
C ARG A 84 -9.11 0.09 -3.17
N TYR A 85 -9.35 0.56 -1.96
CA TYR A 85 -9.26 -0.29 -0.77
C TYR A 85 -10.54 -1.10 -0.60
N ALA A 86 -10.41 -2.35 -0.19
CA ALA A 86 -11.52 -3.19 0.23
C ALA A 86 -11.18 -3.85 1.58
N ALA A 87 -12.16 -3.90 2.47
CA ALA A 87 -12.10 -4.66 3.72
C ALA A 87 -13.49 -5.26 3.95
N PRO A 88 -13.63 -6.60 3.98
CA PRO A 88 -14.93 -7.26 4.00
C PRO A 88 -15.71 -7.08 5.31
N THR A 89 -15.09 -6.71 6.43
CA THR A 89 -15.82 -6.42 7.68
C THR A 89 -14.98 -5.54 8.61
N VAL A 90 -15.58 -4.46 9.14
CA VAL A 90 -15.01 -3.71 10.27
C VAL A 90 -15.25 -4.53 11.53
N ALA A 91 -14.20 -5.14 12.09
CA ALA A 91 -14.25 -5.70 13.43
C ALA A 91 -14.56 -4.56 14.42
N ALA A 92 -15.75 -4.65 15.00
CA ALA A 92 -16.46 -3.82 15.98
C ALA A 92 -15.94 -2.43 16.42
N ALA A 93 -16.92 -1.51 16.45
CA ALA A 93 -17.07 -0.31 17.28
C ALA A 93 -16.39 1.00 16.81
N SER A 94 -17.24 1.87 16.24
CA SER A 94 -17.17 3.36 16.22
C SER A 94 -16.63 4.12 15.00
N ARG A 95 -16.27 3.50 13.87
CA ARG A 95 -15.98 4.30 12.65
C ARG A 95 -16.52 3.67 11.37
N SER A 96 -17.82 3.87 11.14
CA SER A 96 -18.39 3.84 9.79
C SER A 96 -17.67 4.90 8.94
N ARG A 97 -16.80 4.48 8.01
CA ARG A 97 -16.31 5.34 6.93
C ARG A 97 -16.28 4.53 5.63
N ARG A 98 -17.36 4.67 4.86
CA ARG A 98 -17.48 4.13 3.50
C ARG A 98 -16.45 4.81 2.60
N GLY A 99 -15.71 3.98 1.84
CA GLY A 99 -15.05 4.32 0.58
C GLY A 99 -14.08 5.50 0.62
N TRP A 100 -12.80 5.21 0.88
CA TRP A 100 -11.74 6.17 0.61
C TRP A 100 -11.26 5.99 -0.83
N ARG A 101 -11.35 7.06 -1.63
CA ARG A 101 -10.67 7.16 -2.92
C ARG A 101 -9.29 7.75 -2.66
N ILE A 102 -8.24 7.09 -3.14
CA ILE A 102 -6.89 7.64 -3.11
C ILE A 102 -6.62 8.27 -4.48
N TYR A 103 -6.10 9.49 -4.47
CA TYR A 103 -5.27 10.02 -5.54
C TYR A 103 -3.85 10.01 -4.98
N GLY A 104 -2.98 9.14 -5.52
CA GLY A 104 -1.58 9.00 -5.08
C GLY A 104 -0.66 9.02 -6.29
N TRP A 105 0.43 9.77 -6.18
CA TRP A 105 1.36 10.25 -7.21
C TRP A 105 2.20 9.17 -7.91
#